data_AF-A0A0N0KYL4-F1
#
_entry.id   AF-A0A0N0KYL4-F1
#
_cell.length_a   1.000
_cell.length_b   1.000
_cell.length_c   1.000
_cell.angle_alpha   90.00
_cell.angle_beta   90.00
_cell.angle_gamma   90.00
#
_symmetry.space_group_name_H-M   'P 1'
#
loop_
_entity.id
_entity.type
_entity.pdbx_description
1 polymer ?
#
loop_
_entity_poly.entity_id
_entity_poly.type
_entity_poly.pdbx_seq_one_letter_code
_entity_poly.pdbx_strand_id
1 'polypeptide(L)'
;MSDTGQAPSTVRFLGGEAGHRGFFGGTASKGRSIALAIIVIAGMIGMIGLQQAWVLIVAAAAAGLTFLMTAKTHRGSLIQRRRKRKRWAARKRLGTDVFTPYDDEAWEVLEEQTRTGSKAQQAEAARLMRQMRANPEGADGMGWLQYGANVPGIAWHSPVGESEYLSVAFSVSGQLRGMETAAALLRASSGWGRFLARRAAPSSLISDVQPMTRVLPPDSARQQLWVADRLERETPERQWTAAQWSSWNEQTRSYDEVIRLASAGSMVQRHYVVVSWPITQAFTDAASKFGAGRDAWRSFMADEIDATVRGLRDAKEGDVAPLTAKQTAALILHQQNPHLPIDQIRKVNPARFGLTSHDEFSAHVVEGIDPTFLAPGDPVENAPAVQWWHRTAAIHGENLAVTGRTPLWLLDLLIGRELKVVRTIAFHLHLVPAGQAKAKARQDAVRDGSAIYAAQQKGRLVNDETQMGLGAAERRKADLAAGSHHHGVEWVGYVTISATSRDELAKASRQLEEVCATGLGIERLDWQDSFQAAASGATWPIGRGLRPDASTLAGRAVSRLAGRSEKEAIS
;
A
#
# COMPACT_ATOMS: atom_id res chain seq x y z
N MET A 1 23.85 -30.79 -27.11
CA MET A 1 22.98 -30.33 -28.21
C MET A 1 22.51 -28.93 -27.87
N SER A 2 22.84 -28.00 -28.74
CA SER A 2 22.54 -26.58 -28.67
C SER A 2 21.06 -26.33 -28.94
N ASP A 3 20.30 -25.90 -27.93
CA ASP A 3 19.05 -25.19 -28.14
C ASP A 3 19.30 -23.69 -28.00
N THR A 4 19.60 -23.10 -29.15
CA THR A 4 19.55 -21.67 -29.42
C THR A 4 18.11 -21.16 -29.34
N GLY A 5 17.89 -20.10 -28.57
CA GLY A 5 17.23 -18.92 -29.15
C GLY A 5 15.73 -18.71 -28.95
N GLN A 6 15.12 -19.14 -27.85
CA GLN A 6 13.88 -18.49 -27.38
C GLN A 6 14.12 -17.80 -26.05
N ALA A 7 14.15 -16.47 -26.07
CA ALA A 7 14.06 -15.68 -24.86
C ALA A 7 12.83 -16.14 -24.05
N PRO A 8 12.91 -16.33 -22.72
CA PRO A 8 11.73 -16.69 -21.93
C PRO A 8 10.65 -15.65 -22.17
N SER A 9 9.54 -16.08 -22.77
CA SER A 9 8.53 -15.23 -23.43
C SER A 9 7.70 -14.34 -22.50
N THR A 10 8.08 -14.20 -21.23
CA THR A 10 7.30 -13.50 -20.20
C THR A 10 8.15 -12.73 -19.21
N VAL A 11 9.23 -12.14 -19.70
CA VAL A 11 9.97 -11.12 -18.96
C VAL A 11 9.37 -9.75 -19.28
N ARG A 12 8.78 -9.10 -18.29
CA ARG A 12 8.20 -7.74 -18.39
C ARG A 12 9.13 -6.74 -17.74
N PHE A 13 9.34 -5.59 -18.37
CA PHE A 13 10.26 -4.58 -17.86
C PHE A 13 9.51 -3.68 -16.89
N LEU A 14 10.05 -3.58 -15.67
CA LEU A 14 9.61 -2.62 -14.67
C LEU A 14 10.82 -1.77 -14.26
N GLY A 15 10.54 -0.62 -13.65
CA GLY A 15 11.59 0.32 -13.25
C GLY A 15 12.02 1.24 -14.38
N GLY A 16 12.60 2.38 -14.01
CA GLY A 16 12.91 3.46 -14.96
C GLY A 16 11.70 4.31 -15.32
N GLU A 17 10.49 4.00 -14.83
CA GLU A 17 9.34 4.88 -14.79
C GLU A 17 9.65 6.06 -13.86
N ALA A 18 10.49 6.96 -14.33
CA ALA A 18 11.07 7.97 -13.47
C ALA A 18 9.96 8.91 -13.00
N GLY A 19 9.87 9.08 -11.68
CA GLY A 19 9.22 10.20 -11.06
C GLY A 19 9.75 11.48 -11.70
N HIS A 20 8.96 12.03 -12.63
CA HIS A 20 9.15 13.33 -13.25
C HIS A 20 10.61 13.60 -13.68
N ARG A 21 11.07 12.97 -14.77
CA ARG A 21 12.36 13.31 -15.41
C ARG A 21 12.39 14.83 -15.67
N GLY A 22 13.41 15.52 -15.17
CA GLY A 22 13.56 16.98 -15.32
C GLY A 22 13.95 17.37 -16.75
N PHE A 23 13.58 18.58 -17.19
CA PHE A 23 13.83 19.11 -18.55
C PHE A 23 15.32 19.05 -18.97
N PHE A 24 16.25 19.05 -18.00
CA PHE A 24 17.70 19.03 -18.23
C PHE A 24 18.36 17.64 -18.19
N GLY A 25 17.58 16.55 -18.21
CA GLY A 25 18.10 15.20 -18.17
C GLY A 25 18.44 14.71 -16.76
N GLY A 26 18.31 13.40 -16.55
CA GLY A 26 18.52 12.73 -15.25
C GLY A 26 17.31 12.74 -14.31
N THR A 27 17.40 11.95 -13.24
CA THR A 27 16.42 11.82 -12.13
C THR A 27 16.47 13.01 -11.15
N ALA A 28 16.83 14.20 -11.66
CA ALA A 28 16.89 15.42 -10.85
C ALA A 28 15.47 15.90 -10.50
N SER A 29 15.25 16.21 -9.23
CA SER A 29 13.95 16.74 -8.78
C SER A 29 13.64 18.08 -9.49
N LYS A 30 12.39 18.30 -9.91
CA LYS A 30 11.94 19.57 -10.54
C LYS A 30 12.41 20.80 -9.75
N GLY A 31 12.35 20.73 -8.43
CA GLY A 31 12.81 21.80 -7.55
C GLY A 31 14.32 22.08 -7.63
N ARG A 32 15.16 21.07 -7.84
CA ARG A 32 16.60 21.26 -8.07
C ARG A 32 16.86 21.97 -9.40
N SER A 33 16.20 21.56 -10.47
CA SER A 33 16.35 22.20 -11.79
C SER A 33 15.89 23.66 -11.77
N ILE A 34 14.76 23.95 -11.13
CA ILE A 34 14.26 25.32 -10.97
C ILE A 34 15.22 26.16 -10.10
N ALA A 35 15.68 25.63 -8.97
CA ALA A 35 16.61 26.35 -8.09
C ALA A 35 17.94 26.66 -8.81
N LEU A 36 18.50 25.70 -9.54
CA LEU A 36 19.71 25.91 -10.34
C LEU A 36 19.47 26.94 -11.45
N ALA A 37 18.33 26.89 -12.13
CA ALA A 37 17.98 27.88 -13.16
C ALA A 37 17.86 29.30 -12.56
N ILE A 38 17.19 29.43 -11.41
CA ILE A 38 17.07 30.72 -10.70
C ILE A 38 18.45 31.24 -10.29
N ILE A 39 19.31 30.39 -9.74
CA ILE A 39 20.68 30.77 -9.32
C ILE A 39 21.50 31.25 -10.52
N VAL A 40 21.42 30.55 -11.66
CA VAL A 40 22.13 30.92 -12.89
C VAL A 40 21.59 32.24 -13.44
N ILE A 41 20.27 32.40 -13.53
CA ILE A 41 19.63 33.64 -14.03
C ILE A 41 19.97 34.82 -13.12
N ALA A 42 19.85 34.65 -11.80
CA ALA A 42 20.20 35.68 -10.82
C ALA A 42 21.69 36.05 -10.88
N GLY A 43 22.57 35.06 -11.07
CA GLY A 43 24.00 35.28 -11.28
C GLY A 43 24.28 36.07 -12.57
N MET A 44 23.59 35.78 -13.67
CA MET A 44 23.70 36.50 -14.94
C MET A 44 23.18 37.95 -14.83
N ILE A 45 22.02 38.15 -14.21
CA ILE A 45 21.44 39.49 -14.00
C ILE A 45 22.35 40.32 -13.08
N GLY A 46 22.84 39.72 -12.00
CA GLY A 46 23.77 40.37 -11.08
C GLY A 46 25.10 40.74 -11.73
N MET A 47 25.62 39.91 -12.64
CA MET A 47 26.79 40.24 -13.45
C MET A 47 26.57 41.45 -14.35
N ILE A 48 25.41 41.53 -15.03
CA ILE A 48 25.08 42.65 -15.92
C ILE A 48 24.88 43.94 -15.12
N GLY A 49 24.21 43.87 -13.97
CA GLY A 49 23.88 45.05 -13.17
C GLY A 49 25.02 45.59 -12.29
N LEU A 50 25.82 44.70 -11.68
CA LEU A 50 26.85 45.08 -10.72
C LEU A 50 28.27 45.04 -11.30
N GLN A 51 28.48 44.39 -12.45
CA GLN A 51 29.80 44.21 -13.12
C GLN A 51 30.91 43.67 -12.21
N GLN A 52 30.57 42.99 -11.12
CA GLN A 52 31.53 42.53 -10.11
C GLN A 52 31.69 41.01 -10.15
N ALA A 53 32.95 40.56 -10.30
CA ALA A 53 33.29 39.14 -10.43
C ALA A 53 32.89 38.27 -9.22
N TRP A 54 32.76 38.86 -8.01
CA TRP A 54 32.33 38.10 -6.83
C TRP A 54 30.89 37.59 -6.94
N VAL A 55 30.04 38.18 -7.78
CA VAL A 55 28.68 37.70 -8.04
C VAL A 55 28.70 36.30 -8.64
N LEU A 56 29.66 36.00 -9.53
CA LEU A 56 29.83 34.65 -10.10
C LEU A 56 30.31 33.66 -9.05
N ILE A 57 31.19 34.07 -8.13
CA ILE A 57 31.68 33.21 -7.04
C ILE A 57 30.52 32.85 -6.11
N VAL A 58 29.67 33.82 -5.74
CA VAL A 58 28.49 33.59 -4.91
C VAL A 58 27.47 32.70 -5.63
N ALA A 59 27.21 32.94 -6.92
CA ALA A 59 26.32 32.09 -7.72
C ALA A 59 26.83 30.65 -7.85
N ALA A 60 28.14 30.46 -8.08
CA ALA A 60 28.77 29.15 -8.13
C ALA A 60 28.72 28.44 -6.77
N ALA A 61 29.00 29.15 -5.67
CA ALA A 61 28.89 28.61 -4.32
C ALA A 61 27.44 28.22 -3.98
N ALA A 62 26.45 29.05 -4.35
CA ALA A 62 25.04 28.76 -4.17
C ALA A 62 24.58 27.55 -5.00
N ALA A 63 25.08 27.42 -6.24
CA ALA A 63 24.82 26.26 -7.10
C ALA A 63 25.44 24.99 -6.51
N GLY A 64 26.68 25.06 -6.03
CA GLY A 64 27.37 23.96 -5.33
C GLY A 64 26.66 23.54 -4.04
N LEU A 65 26.23 24.49 -3.23
CA LEU A 65 25.43 24.23 -2.02
C LEU A 65 24.09 23.59 -2.37
N THR A 66 23.39 24.09 -3.40
CA THR A 66 22.14 23.52 -3.87
C THR A 66 22.34 22.08 -4.34
N PHE A 67 23.43 21.81 -5.08
CA PHE A 67 23.80 20.46 -5.49
C PHE A 67 24.00 19.54 -4.28
N LEU A 68 24.83 19.94 -3.31
CA LEU A 68 25.09 19.15 -2.09
C LEU A 68 23.82 18.91 -1.26
N MET A 69 22.97 19.93 -1.12
CA MET A 69 21.73 19.83 -0.34
C MET A 69 20.66 18.97 -1.03
N THR A 70 20.72 18.84 -2.36
CA THR A 70 19.75 18.09 -3.18
C THR A 70 20.29 16.75 -3.69
N ALA A 71 21.57 16.46 -3.53
CA ALA A 71 22.17 15.18 -3.87
C ALA A 71 21.45 14.04 -3.14
N LYS A 72 20.95 13.06 -3.91
CA LYS A 72 20.33 11.85 -3.35
C LYS A 72 21.47 10.97 -2.80
N THR A 73 21.44 10.68 -1.51
CA THR A 73 22.29 9.64 -0.88
C THR A 73 21.44 8.43 -0.55
N HIS A 74 22.06 7.33 -0.10
CA HIS A 74 21.35 6.13 0.37
C HIS A 74 20.27 6.44 1.43
N ARG A 75 20.43 7.49 2.25
CA ARG A 75 19.40 7.95 3.23
C ARG A 75 18.62 9.20 2.77
N GLY A 76 18.47 9.40 1.46
CA GLY A 76 17.84 10.59 0.88
C GLY A 76 18.70 11.85 0.96
N SER A 77 18.17 12.99 0.49
CA SER A 77 18.89 14.27 0.50
C SER A 77 18.81 14.97 1.86
N LEU A 78 19.76 15.87 2.15
CA LEU A 78 19.75 16.65 3.40
C LEU A 78 18.48 17.50 3.56
N ILE A 79 17.98 18.07 2.45
CA ILE A 79 16.70 18.81 2.45
C ILE A 79 15.53 17.90 2.80
N GLN A 80 15.47 16.69 2.24
CA GLN A 80 14.42 15.72 2.57
C GLN A 80 14.44 15.37 4.06
N ARG A 81 15.62 15.12 4.63
CA ARG A 81 15.77 14.84 6.07
C ARG A 81 15.30 16.01 6.94
N ARG A 82 15.71 17.24 6.60
CA ARG A 82 15.25 18.46 7.32
C ARG A 82 13.73 18.64 7.19
N ARG A 83 13.15 18.40 6.02
CA ARG A 83 11.68 18.45 5.82
C ARG A 83 10.96 17.38 6.64
N LYS A 84 11.44 16.13 6.65
CA LYS A 84 10.88 15.05 7.50
C LYS A 84 10.92 15.46 8.99
N ARG A 85 12.05 15.97 9.48
CA ARG A 85 12.19 16.45 10.87
C ARG A 85 11.32 17.66 11.20
N LYS A 86 11.24 18.66 10.32
CA LYS A 86 10.38 19.84 10.53
C LYS A 86 8.90 19.45 10.59
N ARG A 87 8.46 18.55 9.72
CA ARG A 87 7.10 17.99 9.76
C ARG A 87 6.86 17.23 11.06
N TRP A 88 7.80 16.39 11.47
CA TRP A 88 7.71 15.66 12.74
C TRP A 88 7.55 16.60 13.94
N ALA A 89 8.37 17.65 14.03
CA ALA A 89 8.26 18.66 15.07
C ALA A 89 6.91 19.39 15.04
N ALA A 90 6.37 19.67 13.84
CA ALA A 90 5.04 20.26 13.70
C ALA A 90 3.93 19.32 14.19
N ARG A 91 4.02 18.02 13.92
CA ARG A 91 3.04 17.02 14.37
C ARG A 91 3.00 16.89 15.89
N LYS A 92 4.18 16.79 16.53
CA LYS A 92 4.31 16.80 17.99
C LYS A 92 3.72 18.07 18.61
N ARG A 93 3.98 19.22 18.00
CA ARG A 93 3.41 20.50 18.48
C ARG A 93 1.88 20.54 18.37
N LEU A 94 1.31 19.94 17.32
CA LEU A 94 -0.13 19.88 17.12
C LEU A 94 -0.80 18.79 17.98
N GLY A 95 -0.04 17.84 18.52
CA GLY A 95 -0.56 16.66 19.23
C GLY A 95 -1.18 15.62 18.30
N THR A 96 -0.89 15.70 16.99
CA THR A 96 -1.39 14.77 15.96
C THR A 96 -0.54 13.52 15.85
N ASP A 97 0.42 13.32 16.74
CA ASP A 97 1.26 12.13 16.82
C ASP A 97 0.63 11.02 17.66
N VAL A 98 -0.45 11.29 18.38
CA VAL A 98 -1.20 10.30 19.16
C VAL A 98 -2.60 10.15 18.57
N PHE A 99 -3.09 8.91 18.53
CA PHE A 99 -4.46 8.57 18.19
C PHE A 99 -5.09 7.84 19.37
N THR A 100 -6.20 8.39 19.83
CA THR A 100 -7.09 7.74 20.79
C THR A 100 -8.43 7.56 20.10
N PRO A 101 -9.03 6.35 20.12
CA PRO A 101 -10.38 6.15 19.60
C PRO A 101 -11.37 7.11 20.26
N TYR A 102 -12.32 7.62 19.48
CA TYR A 102 -13.36 8.50 20.01
C TYR A 102 -14.23 7.79 21.05
N ASP A 103 -14.48 8.48 22.15
CA ASP A 103 -15.28 8.06 23.29
C ASP A 103 -16.15 9.26 23.71
N ASP A 104 -17.47 9.05 23.79
CA ASP A 104 -18.46 10.10 24.04
C ASP A 104 -18.28 10.71 25.44
N GLU A 105 -18.10 9.87 26.47
CA GLU A 105 -17.99 10.31 27.86
C GLU A 105 -16.68 11.09 28.10
N ALA A 106 -15.57 10.55 27.59
CA ALA A 106 -14.29 11.23 27.70
C ALA A 106 -14.28 12.56 26.92
N TRP A 107 -14.99 12.63 25.79
CA TRP A 107 -15.12 13.85 25.02
C TRP A 107 -15.85 14.96 25.79
N GLU A 108 -16.99 14.66 26.40
CA GLU A 108 -17.77 15.62 27.19
C GLU A 108 -16.96 16.18 28.37
N VAL A 109 -16.20 15.34 29.06
CA VAL A 109 -15.31 15.76 30.15
C VAL A 109 -14.24 16.73 29.65
N LEU A 110 -13.62 16.45 28.50
CA LEU A 110 -12.61 17.32 27.91
C LEU A 110 -13.20 18.64 27.38
N GLU A 111 -14.40 18.61 26.84
CA GLU A 111 -15.12 19.82 26.39
C GLU A 111 -15.39 20.75 27.58
N GLU A 112 -15.88 20.20 28.70
CA GLU A 112 -16.12 20.99 29.90
C GLU A 112 -14.84 21.57 30.48
N GLN A 113 -13.75 20.79 30.53
CA GLN A 113 -12.43 21.26 30.95
C GLN A 113 -11.88 22.36 30.05
N THR A 114 -12.17 22.31 28.74
CA THR A 114 -11.79 23.36 27.79
C THR A 114 -12.57 24.65 28.03
N ARG A 115 -13.80 24.56 28.55
CA ARG A 115 -14.65 25.73 28.85
C ARG A 115 -14.35 26.36 30.21
N THR A 116 -14.16 25.54 31.25
CA THR A 116 -14.12 26.01 32.65
C THR A 116 -12.73 25.91 33.31
N GLY A 117 -11.80 25.19 32.69
CA GLY A 117 -10.45 24.98 33.24
C GLY A 117 -9.55 26.22 33.21
N SER A 118 -8.44 26.15 33.93
CA SER A 118 -7.34 27.13 33.81
C SER A 118 -6.72 27.11 32.41
N LYS A 119 -6.02 28.18 32.00
CA LYS A 119 -5.37 28.25 30.66
C LYS A 119 -4.50 27.03 30.33
N ALA A 120 -3.82 26.45 31.32
CA ALA A 120 -3.01 25.25 31.13
C ALA A 120 -3.88 24.00 30.88
N GLN A 121 -4.93 23.83 31.68
CA GLN A 121 -5.90 22.74 31.52
C GLN A 121 -6.66 22.85 30.19
N GLN A 122 -7.04 24.07 29.78
CA GLN A 122 -7.68 24.31 28.49
C GLN A 122 -6.77 23.91 27.32
N ALA A 123 -5.47 24.25 27.39
CA ALA A 123 -4.51 23.89 26.37
C ALA A 123 -4.27 22.37 26.30
N GLU A 124 -4.26 21.69 27.43
CA GLU A 124 -4.13 20.24 27.53
C GLU A 124 -5.40 19.51 27.06
N ALA A 125 -6.58 19.93 27.51
CA ALA A 125 -7.86 19.38 27.06
C ALA A 125 -8.02 19.54 25.55
N ALA A 126 -7.73 20.73 25.00
CA ALA A 126 -7.72 20.95 23.56
C ALA A 126 -6.69 20.07 22.80
N ARG A 127 -5.58 19.68 23.45
CA ARG A 127 -4.62 18.73 22.87
C ARG A 127 -5.18 17.31 22.88
N LEU A 128 -5.76 16.85 23.98
CA LEU A 128 -6.37 15.52 24.10
C LEU A 128 -7.56 15.36 23.15
N MET A 129 -8.40 16.39 23.00
CA MET A 129 -9.49 16.41 22.01
C MET A 129 -8.97 16.26 20.57
N ARG A 130 -7.79 16.80 20.23
CA ARG A 130 -7.19 16.58 18.89
C ARG A 130 -6.66 15.16 18.69
N GLN A 131 -6.33 14.45 19.77
CA GLN A 131 -5.87 13.06 19.73
C GLN A 131 -7.06 12.10 19.58
N MET A 132 -8.19 12.43 20.20
CA MET A 132 -9.46 11.70 20.09
C MET A 132 -10.07 11.85 18.71
N ARG A 133 -10.10 10.76 17.94
CA ARG A 133 -10.58 10.76 16.56
C ARG A 133 -11.43 9.51 16.29
N ALA A 134 -12.44 9.66 15.42
CA ALA A 134 -13.30 8.54 15.04
C ALA A 134 -12.53 7.46 14.27
N ASN A 135 -11.65 7.87 13.36
CA ASN A 135 -10.83 6.97 12.55
C ASN A 135 -9.34 7.19 12.81
N PRO A 136 -8.53 6.10 12.76
CA PRO A 136 -7.09 6.21 12.85
C PRO A 136 -6.53 6.88 11.59
N GLU A 137 -5.31 7.42 11.72
CA GLU A 137 -4.62 8.04 10.59
C GLU A 137 -4.47 7.07 9.43
N GLY A 138 -4.74 7.57 8.22
CA GLY A 138 -4.77 6.72 7.02
C GLY A 138 -6.14 6.16 6.69
N ALA A 139 -7.10 6.14 7.64
CA ALA A 139 -8.53 5.91 7.39
C ALA A 139 -9.38 7.16 7.65
N ASP A 140 -8.77 8.34 7.67
CA ASP A 140 -9.49 9.61 7.87
C ASP A 140 -10.64 9.77 6.87
N GLY A 141 -11.84 10.07 7.36
CA GLY A 141 -13.05 10.22 6.55
C GLY A 141 -13.69 8.91 6.07
N MET A 142 -13.21 7.75 6.52
CA MET A 142 -13.83 6.45 6.24
C MET A 142 -15.11 6.23 7.06
N GLY A 143 -16.15 5.69 6.42
CA GLY A 143 -17.37 5.18 7.02
C GLY A 143 -17.91 4.01 6.20
N TRP A 144 -19.20 3.70 6.39
CA TRP A 144 -19.83 2.57 5.70
C TRP A 144 -21.10 3.02 4.97
N LEU A 145 -21.17 2.77 3.66
CA LEU A 145 -22.43 2.81 2.93
C LEU A 145 -23.30 1.59 3.29
N GLN A 146 -22.66 0.43 3.51
CA GLN A 146 -23.29 -0.83 3.86
C GLN A 146 -22.43 -1.63 4.85
N TYR A 147 -23.02 -2.00 5.98
CA TYR A 147 -22.36 -2.76 7.06
C TYR A 147 -23.24 -3.86 7.68
N GLY A 148 -24.31 -4.26 6.98
CA GLY A 148 -25.22 -5.31 7.43
C GLY A 148 -24.53 -6.67 7.62
N ALA A 149 -25.19 -7.56 8.37
CA ALA A 149 -24.70 -8.93 8.53
C ALA A 149 -24.80 -9.71 7.21
N ASN A 150 -23.80 -10.54 6.93
CA ASN A 150 -23.75 -11.44 5.75
C ASN A 150 -23.90 -10.75 4.39
N VAL A 151 -23.66 -9.44 4.31
CA VAL A 151 -23.64 -8.68 3.06
C VAL A 151 -22.26 -8.03 2.86
N PRO A 152 -21.84 -7.79 1.62
CA PRO A 152 -20.59 -7.08 1.34
C PRO A 152 -20.50 -5.75 2.09
N GLY A 153 -19.35 -5.52 2.73
CA GLY A 153 -19.05 -4.23 3.35
C GLY A 153 -18.64 -3.23 2.29
N ILE A 154 -19.43 -2.17 2.12
CA ILE A 154 -19.10 -1.08 1.20
C ILE A 154 -18.58 0.09 2.04
N ALA A 155 -17.25 0.27 2.03
CA ALA A 155 -16.61 1.38 2.70
C ALA A 155 -16.82 2.66 1.88
N TRP A 156 -17.14 3.77 2.55
CA TRP A 156 -17.24 5.08 1.93
C TRP A 156 -16.15 5.97 2.51
N HIS A 157 -15.32 6.52 1.63
CA HIS A 157 -14.20 7.38 1.98
C HIS A 157 -14.50 8.81 1.53
N SER A 158 -14.49 9.74 2.49
CA SER A 158 -14.52 11.18 2.25
C SER A 158 -13.30 11.88 2.89
N PRO A 159 -12.07 11.54 2.46
CA PRO A 159 -10.85 12.17 2.97
C PRO A 159 -10.80 13.67 2.61
N VAL A 160 -10.30 14.49 3.54
CA VAL A 160 -10.18 15.94 3.35
C VAL A 160 -9.21 16.26 2.21
N GLY A 161 -9.70 16.96 1.17
CA GLY A 161 -8.89 17.44 0.06
C GLY A 161 -8.67 16.45 -1.09
N GLU A 162 -9.32 15.29 -1.05
CA GLU A 162 -9.34 14.29 -2.12
C GLU A 162 -10.80 14.01 -2.56
N SER A 163 -10.99 13.33 -3.68
CA SER A 163 -12.33 12.97 -4.16
C SER A 163 -12.89 11.81 -3.34
N GLU A 164 -14.20 11.84 -3.08
CA GLU A 164 -14.87 10.74 -2.40
C GLU A 164 -14.88 9.47 -3.26
N TYR A 165 -14.78 8.31 -2.62
CA TYR A 165 -14.83 7.02 -3.29
C TYR A 165 -15.44 5.95 -2.39
N LEU A 166 -15.96 4.90 -3.02
CA LEU A 166 -16.36 3.66 -2.37
C LEU A 166 -15.28 2.62 -2.57
N SER A 167 -15.05 1.76 -1.58
CA SER A 167 -14.18 0.60 -1.75
C SER A 167 -14.75 -0.68 -1.15
N VAL A 168 -14.42 -1.80 -1.78
CA VAL A 168 -14.84 -3.15 -1.36
C VAL A 168 -13.62 -4.06 -1.38
N ALA A 169 -13.41 -4.77 -0.28
CA ALA A 169 -12.34 -5.74 -0.12
C ALA A 169 -12.85 -7.17 -0.41
N PHE A 170 -12.04 -7.95 -1.10
CA PHE A 170 -12.33 -9.34 -1.45
C PHE A 170 -11.23 -10.22 -0.87
N SER A 171 -11.58 -11.29 -0.16
CA SER A 171 -10.61 -12.36 0.12
C SER A 171 -10.43 -13.21 -1.13
N VAL A 172 -9.19 -13.47 -1.47
CA VAL A 172 -8.84 -14.34 -2.60
C VAL A 172 -7.88 -15.42 -2.15
N SER A 173 -7.90 -16.56 -2.83
CA SER A 173 -6.94 -17.63 -2.56
C SER A 173 -5.56 -17.36 -3.17
N GLY A 174 -5.48 -16.43 -4.11
CA GLY A 174 -4.30 -16.20 -4.94
C GLY A 174 -4.25 -17.11 -6.16
N GLN A 175 -3.38 -16.75 -7.10
CA GLN A 175 -3.29 -17.38 -8.42
C GLN A 175 -2.59 -18.74 -8.45
N LEU A 176 -1.73 -19.01 -7.46
CA LEU A 176 -0.90 -20.20 -7.42
C LEU A 176 -1.21 -20.98 -6.14
N ARG A 177 -1.47 -22.28 -6.28
CA ARG A 177 -1.67 -23.20 -5.16
C ARG A 177 -0.64 -24.32 -5.26
N GLY A 178 0.52 -24.10 -4.64
CA GLY A 178 1.61 -25.08 -4.65
C GLY A 178 2.44 -25.05 -5.93
N MET A 179 3.00 -26.20 -6.31
CA MET A 179 3.85 -26.32 -7.50
C MET A 179 3.01 -26.32 -8.76
N GLU A 180 3.20 -25.30 -9.59
CA GLU A 180 2.46 -25.10 -10.83
C GLU A 180 3.40 -25.07 -12.04
N THR A 181 2.87 -25.42 -13.21
CA THR A 181 3.65 -25.34 -14.47
C THR A 181 3.88 -23.90 -14.88
N ALA A 182 4.99 -23.62 -15.59
CA ALA A 182 5.24 -22.29 -16.15
C ALA A 182 4.06 -21.79 -17.00
N ALA A 183 3.45 -22.66 -17.82
CA ALA A 183 2.29 -22.31 -18.63
C ALA A 183 1.05 -21.89 -17.79
N ALA A 184 0.83 -22.52 -16.63
CA ALA A 184 -0.25 -22.13 -15.72
C ALA A 184 -0.01 -20.72 -15.14
N LEU A 185 1.23 -20.44 -14.72
CA LEU A 185 1.65 -19.11 -14.27
C LEU A 185 1.41 -18.03 -15.34
N LEU A 186 1.75 -18.31 -16.61
CA LEU A 186 1.55 -17.34 -17.70
C LEU A 186 0.08 -17.06 -17.96
N ARG A 187 -0.76 -18.10 -17.92
CA ARG A 187 -2.22 -17.96 -18.09
C ARG A 187 -2.82 -17.14 -16.95
N ALA A 188 -2.40 -17.37 -15.71
CA ALA A 188 -2.87 -16.62 -14.55
C ALA A 188 -2.46 -15.14 -14.64
N SER A 189 -1.17 -14.87 -14.90
CA SER A 189 -0.66 -13.50 -15.09
C SER A 189 -1.36 -12.77 -16.24
N SER A 190 -1.61 -13.46 -17.36
CA SER A 190 -2.38 -12.91 -18.49
C SER A 190 -3.86 -12.70 -18.17
N GLY A 191 -4.43 -13.49 -17.25
CA GLY A 191 -5.77 -13.34 -16.73
C GLY A 191 -5.90 -12.07 -15.89
N TRP A 192 -4.95 -11.85 -14.97
CA TRP A 192 -4.86 -10.60 -14.19
C TRP A 192 -4.74 -9.37 -15.08
N GLY A 193 -3.83 -9.41 -16.08
CA GLY A 193 -3.67 -8.30 -17.03
C GLY A 193 -4.95 -7.98 -17.80
N ARG A 194 -5.73 -9.00 -18.18
CA ARG A 194 -7.04 -8.82 -18.83
C ARG A 194 -8.10 -8.27 -17.88
N PHE A 195 -8.10 -8.69 -16.62
CA PHE A 195 -8.97 -8.13 -15.59
C PHE A 195 -8.73 -6.63 -15.43
N LEU A 196 -7.47 -6.22 -15.21
CA LEU A 196 -7.11 -4.80 -15.10
C LEU A 196 -7.45 -4.01 -16.37
N ALA A 197 -7.15 -4.55 -17.56
CA ALA A 197 -7.45 -3.89 -18.82
C ALA A 197 -8.95 -3.63 -19.03
N ARG A 198 -9.82 -4.58 -18.65
CA ARG A 198 -11.28 -4.39 -18.72
C ARG A 198 -11.75 -3.27 -17.79
N ARG A 199 -11.12 -3.11 -16.63
CA ARG A 199 -11.47 -2.06 -15.65
C ARG A 199 -10.81 -0.71 -15.94
N ALA A 200 -9.80 -0.66 -16.80
CA ALA A 200 -9.18 0.57 -17.28
C ALA A 200 -9.92 1.17 -18.50
N ALA A 201 -10.94 0.50 -19.02
CA ALA A 201 -11.74 1.00 -20.14
C ALA A 201 -12.46 2.30 -19.74
N PRO A 202 -12.64 3.28 -20.65
CA PRO A 202 -13.32 4.54 -20.32
C PRO A 202 -14.75 4.38 -19.78
N SER A 203 -15.43 3.28 -20.10
CA SER A 203 -16.77 2.96 -19.62
C SER A 203 -16.79 2.34 -18.22
N SER A 204 -15.63 1.97 -17.66
CA SER A 204 -15.52 1.41 -16.32
C SER A 204 -15.54 2.53 -15.30
N LEU A 205 -16.28 2.34 -14.21
CA LEU A 205 -16.32 3.28 -13.09
C LEU A 205 -15.27 2.97 -12.01
N ILE A 206 -14.47 1.91 -12.20
CA ILE A 206 -13.36 1.57 -11.30
C ILE A 206 -12.13 2.37 -11.70
N SER A 207 -11.48 3.00 -10.72
CA SER A 207 -10.22 3.71 -10.93
C SER A 207 -9.01 2.96 -10.38
N ASP A 208 -9.16 2.31 -9.23
CA ASP A 208 -8.04 1.75 -8.49
C ASP A 208 -8.28 0.31 -8.06
N VAL A 209 -7.23 -0.49 -8.14
CA VAL A 209 -7.20 -1.87 -7.66
C VAL A 209 -5.99 -2.03 -6.75
N GLN A 210 -6.21 -2.51 -5.52
CA GLN A 210 -5.17 -2.75 -4.53
C GLN A 210 -5.05 -4.25 -4.23
N PRO A 211 -4.18 -5.00 -4.92
CA PRO A 211 -3.77 -6.31 -4.43
C PRO A 211 -2.96 -6.15 -3.14
N MET A 212 -3.32 -6.94 -2.14
CA MET A 212 -2.71 -6.93 -0.81
C MET A 212 -2.45 -8.36 -0.34
N THR A 213 -1.27 -8.61 0.18
CA THR A 213 -0.93 -9.89 0.81
C THR A 213 -0.41 -9.64 2.22
N ARG A 214 -1.02 -10.31 3.19
CA ARG A 214 -0.57 -10.35 4.57
C ARG A 214 0.16 -11.66 4.81
N VAL A 215 1.39 -11.57 5.29
CA VAL A 215 2.28 -12.71 5.57
C VAL A 215 2.43 -12.81 7.08
N LEU A 216 2.05 -13.97 7.61
CA LEU A 216 1.92 -14.24 9.04
C LEU A 216 2.67 -15.51 9.42
N PRO A 217 3.12 -15.65 10.67
CA PRO A 217 3.37 -16.96 11.23
C PRO A 217 2.15 -17.86 11.05
N PRO A 218 2.33 -19.19 10.93
CA PRO A 218 1.24 -20.13 10.89
C PRO A 218 0.37 -20.00 12.15
N ASP A 219 -0.93 -19.99 11.95
CA ASP A 219 -1.89 -20.01 13.04
C ASP A 219 -2.10 -21.45 13.52
N SER A 220 -1.47 -21.81 14.64
CA SER A 220 -1.66 -23.09 15.30
C SER A 220 -2.86 -23.12 16.24
N ALA A 221 -3.57 -21.99 16.44
CA ALA A 221 -4.60 -21.89 17.48
C ALA A 221 -5.74 -22.89 17.27
N ARG A 222 -6.16 -23.15 16.04
CA ARG A 222 -7.19 -24.17 15.76
C ARG A 222 -6.71 -25.60 16.06
N GLN A 223 -5.44 -25.89 15.79
CA GLN A 223 -4.87 -27.21 16.11
C GLN A 223 -4.71 -27.36 17.62
N GLN A 224 -4.25 -26.32 18.32
CA GLN A 224 -4.14 -26.28 19.77
C GLN A 224 -5.51 -26.38 20.45
N LEU A 225 -6.52 -25.67 19.96
CA LEU A 225 -7.91 -25.77 20.45
C LEU A 225 -8.50 -27.17 20.20
N TRP A 226 -8.24 -27.77 19.04
CA TRP A 226 -8.67 -29.14 18.77
C TRP A 226 -8.01 -30.13 19.72
N VAL A 227 -6.72 -29.96 20.02
CA VAL A 227 -6.02 -30.77 21.03
C VAL A 227 -6.66 -30.54 22.39
N ALA A 228 -6.81 -29.29 22.85
CA ALA A 228 -7.38 -28.96 24.14
C ALA A 228 -8.80 -29.54 24.31
N ASP A 229 -9.68 -29.37 23.32
CA ASP A 229 -11.05 -29.94 23.32
C ASP A 229 -11.04 -31.48 23.30
N ARG A 230 -10.09 -32.11 22.60
CA ARG A 230 -9.92 -33.57 22.63
C ARG A 230 -9.36 -34.07 23.95
N LEU A 231 -8.41 -33.36 24.53
CA LEU A 231 -7.86 -33.65 25.85
C LEU A 231 -8.99 -33.56 26.88
N GLU A 232 -9.70 -32.43 26.96
CA GLU A 232 -10.78 -32.18 27.92
C GLU A 232 -11.95 -33.17 27.82
N ARG A 233 -12.26 -33.70 26.62
CA ARG A 233 -13.32 -34.70 26.45
C ARG A 233 -12.90 -36.13 26.86
N GLU A 234 -11.61 -36.45 26.88
CA GLU A 234 -11.12 -37.78 27.25
C GLU A 234 -10.73 -37.92 28.73
N THR A 235 -10.49 -36.81 29.44
CA THR A 235 -10.02 -36.81 30.84
C THR A 235 -11.07 -37.13 31.93
N PRO A 236 -12.36 -36.73 31.86
CA PRO A 236 -13.22 -36.79 33.05
C PRO A 236 -13.73 -38.17 33.46
N GLU A 237 -13.81 -39.15 32.55
CA GLU A 237 -14.52 -40.43 32.82
C GLU A 237 -13.64 -41.69 32.76
N ARG A 238 -12.40 -41.61 32.26
CA ARG A 238 -11.51 -42.78 32.22
C ARG A 238 -10.69 -42.87 33.51
N GLN A 239 -10.74 -44.01 34.19
CA GLN A 239 -9.72 -44.36 35.18
C GLN A 239 -8.45 -44.80 34.43
N TRP A 240 -7.48 -43.90 34.33
CA TRP A 240 -6.21 -44.18 33.68
C TRP A 240 -5.30 -44.97 34.62
N THR A 241 -4.66 -46.03 34.11
CA THR A 241 -3.49 -46.62 34.79
C THR A 241 -2.28 -45.70 34.66
N ALA A 242 -1.30 -45.82 35.57
CA ALA A 242 -0.08 -45.00 35.54
C ALA A 242 0.68 -45.10 34.19
N ALA A 243 0.71 -46.28 33.57
CA ALA A 243 1.33 -46.49 32.26
C ALA A 243 0.58 -45.78 31.13
N GLN A 244 -0.76 -45.81 31.15
CA GLN A 244 -1.58 -45.09 30.16
C GLN A 244 -1.42 -43.58 30.32
N TRP A 245 -1.36 -43.08 31.56
CA TRP A 245 -1.14 -41.66 31.83
C TRP A 245 0.23 -41.18 31.33
N SER A 246 1.29 -41.98 31.53
CA SER A 246 2.63 -41.67 31.00
C SER A 246 2.62 -41.61 29.47
N SER A 247 2.07 -42.62 28.81
CA SER A 247 2.00 -42.67 27.33
C SER A 247 1.19 -41.51 26.75
N TRP A 248 0.10 -41.12 27.39
CA TRP A 248 -0.72 -39.98 26.99
C TRP A 248 0.03 -38.64 27.08
N ASN A 249 0.75 -38.43 28.19
CA ASN A 249 1.58 -37.23 28.36
C ASN A 249 2.70 -37.16 27.31
N GLU A 250 3.31 -38.30 26.97
CA GLU A 250 4.30 -38.39 25.91
C GLU A 250 3.71 -38.07 24.52
N GLN A 251 2.52 -38.59 24.21
CA GLN A 251 1.82 -38.29 22.96
C GLN A 251 1.44 -36.80 22.86
N THR A 252 0.97 -36.20 23.95
CA THR A 252 0.62 -34.77 24.00
C THR A 252 1.86 -33.90 23.76
N ARG A 253 2.99 -34.22 24.42
CA ARG A 253 4.28 -33.53 24.20
C ARG A 253 4.81 -33.73 22.79
N SER A 254 4.72 -34.95 22.25
CA SER A 254 5.14 -35.26 20.89
C SER A 254 4.32 -34.47 19.85
N TYR A 255 3.01 -34.35 20.06
CA TYR A 255 2.15 -33.58 19.16
C TYR A 255 2.39 -32.06 19.26
N ASP A 256 2.59 -31.53 20.46
CA ASP A 256 3.01 -30.14 20.65
C ASP A 256 4.36 -29.86 19.98
N GLU A 257 5.31 -30.80 20.08
CA GLU A 257 6.58 -30.71 19.38
C GLU A 257 6.40 -30.69 17.85
N VAL A 258 5.51 -31.52 17.30
CA VAL A 258 5.17 -31.51 15.87
C VAL A 258 4.58 -30.16 15.45
N ILE A 259 3.64 -29.60 16.23
CA ILE A 259 3.07 -28.27 15.95
C ILE A 259 4.20 -27.22 15.93
N ARG A 260 5.08 -27.24 16.93
CA ARG A 260 6.19 -26.29 17.04
C ARG A 260 7.16 -26.41 15.87
N LEU A 261 7.55 -27.63 15.50
CA LEU A 261 8.49 -27.89 14.40
C LEU A 261 7.87 -27.56 13.03
N ALA A 262 6.60 -27.93 12.80
CA ALA A 262 5.88 -27.58 11.58
C ALA A 262 5.67 -26.06 11.46
N SER A 263 5.52 -25.37 12.60
CA SER A 263 5.31 -23.94 12.62
C SER A 263 6.60 -23.14 12.46
N ALA A 264 7.72 -23.67 12.94
CA ALA A 264 9.00 -22.97 13.01
C ALA A 264 9.48 -22.48 11.63
N GLY A 265 9.54 -21.16 11.45
CA GLY A 265 10.06 -20.55 10.22
C GLY A 265 9.16 -20.69 9.00
N SER A 266 7.96 -21.28 9.14
CA SER A 266 6.95 -21.22 8.09
C SER A 266 6.21 -19.88 8.17
N MET A 267 5.78 -19.36 7.03
CA MET A 267 4.95 -18.16 6.97
C MET A 267 3.78 -18.45 6.02
N VAL A 268 2.58 -18.12 6.47
CA VAL A 268 1.32 -18.27 5.72
C VAL A 268 0.96 -16.94 5.07
N GLN A 269 0.46 -17.03 3.84
CA GLN A 269 0.04 -15.88 3.05
C GLN A 269 -1.48 -15.82 3.03
N ARG A 270 -2.04 -14.64 3.27
CA ARG A 270 -3.46 -14.34 3.08
C ARG A 270 -3.59 -13.21 2.07
N HIS A 271 -4.32 -13.46 0.98
CA HIS A 271 -4.43 -12.56 -0.14
C HIS A 271 -5.78 -11.85 -0.17
N TYR A 272 -5.74 -10.58 -0.54
CA TYR A 272 -6.89 -9.71 -0.65
C TYR A 272 -6.76 -8.86 -1.89
N VAL A 273 -7.89 -8.51 -2.50
CA VAL A 273 -7.96 -7.49 -3.54
C VAL A 273 -8.97 -6.46 -3.10
N VAL A 274 -8.61 -5.19 -3.12
CA VAL A 274 -9.55 -4.09 -2.89
C VAL A 274 -9.78 -3.39 -4.22
N VAL A 275 -11.03 -3.02 -4.49
CA VAL A 275 -11.40 -2.25 -5.67
C VAL A 275 -12.04 -0.95 -5.21
N SER A 276 -11.72 0.16 -5.89
CA SER A 276 -12.22 1.48 -5.57
C SER A 276 -13.02 2.10 -6.73
N TRP A 277 -14.16 2.69 -6.38
CA TRP A 277 -15.08 3.39 -7.28
C TRP A 277 -15.17 4.87 -6.86
N PRO A 278 -14.58 5.81 -7.59
CA PRO A 278 -14.71 7.23 -7.30
C PRO A 278 -16.14 7.69 -7.53
N ILE A 279 -16.66 8.50 -6.61
CA ILE A 279 -18.00 9.08 -6.69
C ILE A 279 -17.93 10.27 -7.65
N THR A 280 -18.03 9.96 -8.94
CA THR A 280 -18.06 10.93 -10.05
C THR A 280 -19.49 11.14 -10.54
N GLN A 281 -19.70 12.12 -11.43
CA GLN A 281 -20.99 12.29 -12.08
C GLN A 281 -21.42 11.03 -12.85
N ALA A 282 -20.48 10.35 -13.53
CA ALA A 282 -20.78 9.11 -14.24
C ALA A 282 -21.25 8.00 -13.29
N PHE A 283 -20.69 7.95 -12.06
CA PHE A 283 -21.15 7.03 -11.02
C PHE A 283 -22.57 7.37 -10.57
N THR A 284 -22.86 8.65 -10.29
CA THR A 284 -24.20 9.05 -9.85
C THR A 284 -25.26 8.85 -10.93
N ASP A 285 -24.91 9.10 -12.20
CA ASP A 285 -25.80 8.88 -13.35
C ASP A 285 -26.10 7.39 -13.53
N ALA A 286 -25.07 6.53 -13.45
CA ALA A 286 -25.25 5.08 -13.51
C ALA A 286 -26.10 4.55 -12.33
N ALA A 287 -25.83 5.03 -11.11
CA ALA A 287 -26.54 4.61 -9.91
C ALA A 287 -28.01 5.08 -9.93
N SER A 288 -28.33 6.22 -10.55
CA SER A 288 -29.71 6.74 -10.62
C SER A 288 -30.71 5.78 -11.30
N LYS A 289 -30.21 4.86 -12.13
CA LYS A 289 -31.01 3.83 -12.81
C LYS A 289 -31.55 2.76 -11.88
N PHE A 290 -30.93 2.62 -10.70
CA PHE A 290 -31.30 1.65 -9.68
C PHE A 290 -32.26 2.24 -8.63
N GLY A 291 -32.62 3.53 -8.74
CA GLY A 291 -33.54 4.22 -7.85
C GLY A 291 -33.01 5.57 -7.36
N ALA A 292 -33.51 6.01 -6.21
CA ALA A 292 -33.12 7.28 -5.61
C ALA A 292 -32.16 7.12 -4.42
N GLY A 293 -31.27 8.11 -4.24
CA GLY A 293 -30.43 8.24 -3.05
C GLY A 293 -29.43 7.09 -2.82
N ARG A 294 -29.12 6.81 -1.55
CA ARG A 294 -28.09 5.85 -1.15
C ARG A 294 -28.49 4.38 -1.37
N ASP A 295 -29.80 4.08 -1.40
CA ASP A 295 -30.28 2.73 -1.69
C ASP A 295 -30.03 2.35 -3.15
N ALA A 296 -30.13 3.32 -4.06
CA ALA A 296 -29.74 3.17 -5.45
C ALA A 296 -28.24 2.83 -5.58
N TRP A 297 -27.40 3.50 -4.78
CA TRP A 297 -25.95 3.23 -4.77
C TRP A 297 -25.64 1.82 -4.27
N ARG A 298 -26.32 1.35 -3.22
CA ARG A 298 -26.15 -0.02 -2.71
C ARG A 298 -26.55 -1.07 -3.75
N SER A 299 -27.68 -0.85 -4.42
CA SER A 299 -28.18 -1.76 -5.45
C SER A 299 -27.26 -1.79 -6.67
N PHE A 300 -26.80 -0.62 -7.12
CA PHE A 300 -25.81 -0.51 -8.19
C PHE A 300 -24.48 -1.19 -7.82
N MET A 301 -24.00 -0.96 -6.59
CA MET A 301 -22.77 -1.57 -6.11
C MET A 301 -22.87 -3.10 -6.00
N ALA A 302 -24.04 -3.67 -5.72
CA ALA A 302 -24.22 -5.12 -5.71
C ALA A 302 -23.88 -5.74 -7.07
N ASP A 303 -24.36 -5.15 -8.16
CA ASP A 303 -24.05 -5.59 -9.53
C ASP A 303 -22.55 -5.43 -9.85
N GLU A 304 -21.93 -4.32 -9.45
CA GLU A 304 -20.49 -4.07 -9.63
C GLU A 304 -19.62 -5.04 -8.83
N ILE A 305 -20.02 -5.37 -7.60
CA ILE A 305 -19.37 -6.37 -6.75
C ILE A 305 -19.43 -7.74 -7.42
N ASP A 306 -20.61 -8.16 -7.88
CA ASP A 306 -20.78 -9.45 -8.56
C ASP A 306 -19.98 -9.54 -9.86
N ALA A 307 -19.95 -8.46 -10.64
CA ALA A 307 -19.10 -8.37 -11.82
C ALA A 307 -17.61 -8.45 -11.47
N THR A 308 -17.21 -7.90 -10.32
CA THR A 308 -15.83 -7.96 -9.82
C THR A 308 -15.47 -9.38 -9.38
N VAL A 309 -16.35 -10.06 -8.65
CA VAL A 309 -16.16 -11.47 -8.26
C VAL A 309 -15.97 -12.35 -9.50
N ARG A 310 -16.83 -12.21 -10.52
CA ARG A 310 -16.67 -12.94 -11.79
C ARG A 310 -15.33 -12.62 -12.46
N GLY A 311 -14.96 -11.35 -12.53
CA GLY A 311 -13.69 -10.91 -13.12
C GLY A 311 -12.45 -11.46 -12.42
N LEU A 312 -12.46 -11.52 -11.08
CA LEU A 312 -11.36 -12.09 -10.29
C LEU A 312 -11.26 -13.61 -10.44
N ARG A 313 -12.41 -14.31 -10.52
CA ARG A 313 -12.44 -15.76 -10.82
C ARG A 313 -11.91 -16.06 -12.23
N ASP A 314 -12.29 -15.25 -13.22
CA ASP A 314 -11.76 -15.32 -14.58
C ASP A 314 -10.23 -15.08 -14.62
N ALA A 315 -9.73 -14.18 -13.76
CA ALA A 315 -8.31 -13.90 -13.55
C ALA A 315 -7.55 -15.00 -12.79
N LYS A 316 -8.23 -16.09 -12.43
CA LYS A 316 -7.67 -17.26 -11.71
C LYS A 316 -7.24 -16.96 -10.28
N GLU A 317 -7.87 -16.01 -9.59
CA GLU A 317 -7.61 -15.72 -8.16
C GLU A 317 -8.15 -16.79 -7.17
N GLY A 318 -8.66 -17.90 -7.69
CA GLY A 318 -9.17 -19.04 -6.92
C GLY A 318 -10.55 -18.78 -6.32
N ASP A 319 -10.71 -19.07 -5.03
CA ASP A 319 -11.93 -18.73 -4.30
C ASP A 319 -11.93 -17.24 -4.00
N VAL A 320 -13.05 -16.59 -4.34
CA VAL A 320 -13.22 -15.14 -4.26
C VAL A 320 -14.52 -14.87 -3.54
N ALA A 321 -14.42 -14.15 -2.42
CA ALA A 321 -15.57 -13.72 -1.62
C ALA A 321 -15.41 -12.26 -1.19
N PRO A 322 -16.45 -11.42 -1.35
CA PRO A 322 -16.44 -10.07 -0.79
C PRO A 322 -16.45 -10.13 0.74
N LEU A 323 -15.65 -9.29 1.40
CA LEU A 323 -15.63 -9.17 2.84
C LEU A 323 -16.82 -8.34 3.33
N THR A 324 -17.44 -8.78 4.42
CA THR A 324 -18.38 -7.97 5.20
C THR A 324 -17.65 -6.82 5.90
N ALA A 325 -18.38 -5.79 6.33
CA ALA A 325 -17.79 -4.67 7.06
C ALA A 325 -17.05 -5.11 8.34
N LYS A 326 -17.59 -6.11 9.05
CA LYS A 326 -16.93 -6.71 10.23
C LYS A 326 -15.64 -7.44 9.87
N GLN A 327 -15.61 -8.18 8.77
CA GLN A 327 -14.39 -8.87 8.30
C GLN A 327 -13.31 -7.87 7.90
N THR A 328 -13.68 -6.82 7.17
CA THR A 328 -12.73 -5.75 6.79
C THR A 328 -12.19 -5.03 8.03
N ALA A 329 -13.06 -4.67 8.98
CA ALA A 329 -12.63 -4.08 10.25
C ALA A 329 -11.75 -5.03 11.08
N ALA A 330 -12.05 -6.33 11.12
CA ALA A 330 -11.22 -7.34 11.78
C ALA A 330 -9.83 -7.44 11.15
N LEU A 331 -9.75 -7.37 9.82
CA LEU A 331 -8.47 -7.33 9.09
C LEU A 331 -7.66 -6.06 9.41
N ILE A 332 -8.31 -4.89 9.48
CA ILE A 332 -7.65 -3.62 9.88
C ILE A 332 -7.17 -3.69 11.34
N LEU A 333 -7.97 -4.24 12.25
CA LEU A 333 -7.61 -4.44 13.65
C LEU A 333 -6.43 -5.42 13.78
N HIS A 334 -6.45 -6.55 13.07
CA HIS A 334 -5.34 -7.50 13.05
C HIS A 334 -4.07 -6.86 12.45
N GLN A 335 -4.20 -5.95 11.48
CA GLN A 335 -3.05 -5.24 10.92
C GLN A 335 -2.36 -4.34 11.93
N GLN A 336 -3.13 -3.75 12.85
CA GLN A 336 -2.64 -2.95 13.99
C GLN A 336 -2.16 -3.82 15.17
N ASN A 337 -2.84 -4.92 15.49
CA ASN A 337 -2.43 -5.86 16.53
C ASN A 337 -2.52 -7.30 16.01
N PRO A 338 -1.39 -7.89 15.56
CA PRO A 338 -1.34 -9.28 15.08
C PRO A 338 -1.81 -10.37 16.06
N HIS A 339 -1.99 -10.09 17.36
CA HIS A 339 -2.58 -11.05 18.30
C HIS A 339 -4.12 -11.15 18.19
N LEU A 340 -4.78 -10.13 17.61
CA LEU A 340 -6.22 -10.18 17.40
C LEU A 340 -6.54 -11.14 16.26
N PRO A 341 -7.32 -12.23 16.47
CA PRO A 341 -7.54 -13.22 15.42
C PRO A 341 -8.31 -12.64 14.22
N ILE A 342 -7.76 -12.81 13.03
CA ILE A 342 -8.29 -12.22 11.78
C ILE A 342 -9.68 -12.75 11.40
N ASP A 343 -9.96 -13.99 11.79
CA ASP A 343 -11.22 -14.68 11.46
C ASP A 343 -12.28 -14.48 12.56
N GLN A 344 -11.94 -13.88 13.72
CA GLN A 344 -12.86 -13.72 14.84
C GLN A 344 -13.66 -12.41 14.75
N ILE A 345 -14.66 -12.40 13.88
CA ILE A 345 -15.43 -11.19 13.55
C ILE A 345 -16.60 -10.88 14.50
N ARG A 346 -17.00 -11.82 15.37
CA ARG A 346 -18.25 -11.73 16.15
C ARG A 346 -18.28 -10.48 17.05
N LYS A 347 -17.16 -10.20 17.73
CA LYS A 347 -17.01 -9.08 18.67
C LYS A 347 -16.56 -7.77 18.00
N VAL A 348 -16.34 -7.76 16.70
CA VAL A 348 -15.84 -6.58 15.98
C VAL A 348 -16.97 -5.61 15.69
N ASN A 349 -16.79 -4.36 16.11
CA ASN A 349 -17.63 -3.23 15.71
C ASN A 349 -17.06 -2.61 14.42
N PRO A 350 -17.77 -2.65 13.28
CA PRO A 350 -17.25 -2.11 12.03
C PRO A 350 -17.07 -0.59 12.06
N ALA A 351 -17.76 0.13 12.95
CA ALA A 351 -17.62 1.58 13.10
C ALA A 351 -16.45 1.99 14.01
N ARG A 352 -15.85 1.05 14.76
CA ARG A 352 -14.74 1.31 15.69
C ARG A 352 -13.60 0.31 15.41
N PHE A 353 -12.70 0.68 14.51
CA PHE A 353 -11.60 -0.19 14.05
C PHE A 353 -10.21 0.40 14.27
N GLY A 354 -10.09 1.55 14.94
CA GLY A 354 -8.80 2.10 15.37
C GLY A 354 -8.43 1.63 16.78
N LEU A 355 -7.17 1.25 16.98
CA LEU A 355 -6.59 1.00 18.29
C LEU A 355 -5.77 2.20 18.74
N THR A 356 -5.72 2.46 20.06
CA THR A 356 -4.88 3.51 20.64
C THR A 356 -3.44 3.35 20.17
N SER A 357 -2.85 4.44 19.69
CA SER A 357 -1.50 4.40 19.14
C SER A 357 -0.80 5.74 19.21
N HIS A 358 0.53 5.70 19.15
CA HIS A 358 1.36 6.88 19.06
C HIS A 358 2.48 6.68 18.03
N ASP A 359 2.85 7.74 17.34
CA ASP A 359 3.96 7.74 16.42
C ASP A 359 5.28 8.01 17.18
N GLU A 360 6.33 7.31 16.76
CA GLU A 360 7.72 7.69 16.99
C GLU A 360 8.36 8.14 15.68
N PHE A 361 9.52 8.80 15.77
CA PHE A 361 10.29 9.08 14.56
C PHE A 361 10.78 7.75 13.96
N SER A 362 10.18 7.34 12.83
CA SER A 362 10.41 6.07 12.12
C SER A 362 9.61 4.85 12.59
N ALA A 363 8.66 4.98 13.51
CA ALA A 363 7.76 3.88 13.86
C ALA A 363 6.35 4.39 14.22
N HIS A 364 5.35 3.52 14.08
CA HIS A 364 4.00 3.69 14.59
C HIS A 364 3.77 2.60 15.64
N VAL A 365 3.46 2.98 16.87
CA VAL A 365 3.32 2.05 18.00
C VAL A 365 1.86 1.94 18.36
N VAL A 366 1.33 0.73 18.27
CA VAL A 366 -0.05 0.40 18.64
C VAL A 366 -0.04 -0.26 20.01
N GLU A 367 -0.91 0.23 20.88
CA GLU A 367 -1.21 -0.36 22.17
C GLU A 367 -2.46 -1.22 22.04
N GLY A 368 -2.41 -2.41 22.63
CA GLY A 368 -3.52 -3.34 22.61
C GLY A 368 -3.38 -4.39 23.69
N ILE A 369 -4.12 -5.47 23.49
CA ILE A 369 -4.17 -6.61 24.39
C ILE A 369 -3.90 -7.89 23.61
N ASP A 370 -3.45 -8.92 24.30
CA ASP A 370 -3.43 -10.26 23.76
C ASP A 370 -4.64 -11.08 24.24
N PRO A 371 -5.69 -11.23 23.41
CA PRO A 371 -6.87 -11.98 23.81
C PRO A 371 -6.63 -13.49 23.86
N THR A 372 -5.48 -14.00 23.43
CA THR A 372 -5.21 -15.46 23.42
C THR A 372 -5.04 -16.04 24.82
N PHE A 373 -4.77 -15.19 25.82
CA PHE A 373 -4.68 -15.57 27.22
C PHE A 373 -6.04 -15.59 27.96
N LEU A 374 -7.12 -15.15 27.30
CA LEU A 374 -8.45 -15.12 27.90
C LEU A 374 -9.18 -16.44 27.70
N ALA A 375 -9.71 -17.01 28.77
CA ALA A 375 -10.68 -18.09 28.65
C ALA A 375 -12.04 -17.56 28.16
N PRO A 376 -12.89 -18.41 27.55
CA PRO A 376 -14.24 -18.02 27.18
C PRO A 376 -15.05 -17.50 28.39
N GLY A 377 -15.35 -16.20 28.39
CA GLY A 377 -16.11 -15.55 29.46
C GLY A 377 -15.28 -14.60 30.33
N ASP A 378 -13.96 -14.63 30.21
CA ASP A 378 -13.10 -13.73 30.98
C ASP A 378 -13.28 -12.26 30.55
N PRO A 379 -13.26 -11.31 31.51
CA PRO A 379 -13.16 -9.89 31.22
C PRO A 379 -11.93 -9.59 30.37
N VAL A 380 -12.09 -8.65 29.44
CA VAL A 380 -11.02 -8.21 28.54
C VAL A 380 -9.83 -7.59 29.30
N GLU A 381 -10.10 -7.05 30.48
CA GLU A 381 -9.12 -6.45 31.41
C GLU A 381 -8.07 -7.44 31.90
N ASN A 382 -8.37 -8.75 31.89
CA ASN A 382 -7.44 -9.80 32.29
C ASN A 382 -6.41 -10.13 31.20
N ALA A 383 -6.59 -9.61 29.97
CA ALA A 383 -5.65 -9.86 28.89
C ALA A 383 -4.36 -9.06 29.12
N PRO A 384 -3.18 -9.67 28.92
CA PRO A 384 -1.94 -8.93 29.06
C PRO A 384 -1.86 -7.83 27.99
N ALA A 385 -1.38 -6.66 28.41
CA ALA A 385 -1.13 -5.56 27.50
C ALA A 385 0.02 -5.91 26.55
N VAL A 386 -0.15 -5.58 25.27
CA VAL A 386 0.87 -5.77 24.24
C VAL A 386 1.11 -4.49 23.48
N GLN A 387 2.33 -4.34 22.99
CA GLN A 387 2.72 -3.25 22.10
C GLN A 387 3.24 -3.81 20.79
N TRP A 388 2.78 -3.23 19.69
CA TRP A 388 3.23 -3.56 18.36
C TRP A 388 3.85 -2.34 17.70
N TRP A 389 5.07 -2.54 17.21
CA TRP A 389 5.86 -1.56 16.52
C TRP A 389 5.75 -1.81 15.03
N HIS A 390 5.23 -0.82 14.30
CA HIS A 390 5.04 -0.87 12.86
C HIS A 390 5.98 0.09 12.15
N ARG A 391 6.44 -0.33 10.97
CA ARG A 391 7.16 0.55 10.06
C ARG A 391 6.75 0.29 8.63
N THR A 392 6.42 1.38 7.93
CA THR A 392 5.93 1.34 6.56
C THR A 392 6.91 2.02 5.61
N ALA A 393 7.23 1.32 4.52
CA ALA A 393 8.00 1.84 3.40
C ALA A 393 7.15 1.92 2.14
N ALA A 394 7.41 2.94 1.33
CA ALA A 394 6.90 3.07 -0.02
C ALA A 394 7.94 2.57 -1.04
N ILE A 395 7.47 1.86 -2.05
CA ILE A 395 8.21 1.34 -3.19
C ILE A 395 7.75 2.13 -4.41
N HIS A 396 8.61 3.03 -4.89
CA HIS A 396 8.36 3.81 -6.08
C HIS A 396 9.10 3.22 -7.28
N GLY A 397 8.51 3.31 -8.48
CA GLY A 397 9.16 2.90 -9.72
C GLY A 397 10.50 3.60 -9.99
N GLU A 398 10.74 4.79 -9.41
CA GLU A 398 12.03 5.49 -9.51
C GLU A 398 13.17 4.88 -8.68
N ASN A 399 12.85 4.02 -7.71
CA ASN A 399 13.84 3.31 -6.89
C ASN A 399 14.00 1.85 -7.34
N LEU A 400 13.40 1.49 -8.48
CA LEU A 400 13.58 0.17 -9.08
C LEU A 400 14.67 0.21 -10.13
N ALA A 401 15.57 -0.76 -10.07
CA ALA A 401 16.48 -1.05 -11.16
C ALA A 401 15.67 -1.38 -12.43
N VAL A 402 16.12 -0.86 -13.57
CA VAL A 402 15.52 -1.10 -14.89
C VAL A 402 15.91 -2.50 -15.34
N THR A 403 15.06 -3.48 -15.06
CA THR A 403 15.33 -4.87 -15.41
C THR A 403 14.06 -5.62 -15.76
N GLY A 404 14.25 -6.71 -16.50
CA GLY A 404 13.20 -7.66 -16.82
C GLY A 404 12.81 -8.48 -15.60
N ARG A 405 11.51 -8.56 -15.33
CA ARG A 405 10.92 -9.26 -14.18
C ARG A 405 9.91 -10.30 -14.63
N THR A 406 9.85 -11.40 -13.88
CA THR A 406 8.87 -12.47 -14.09
C THR A 406 7.64 -12.25 -13.19
N PRO A 407 6.54 -12.98 -13.41
CA PRO A 407 5.38 -12.93 -12.50
C PRO A 407 5.71 -13.33 -11.05
N LEU A 408 6.82 -14.02 -10.81
CA LEU A 408 7.28 -14.43 -9.47
C LEU A 408 8.18 -13.39 -8.80
N TRP A 409 8.28 -12.17 -9.34
CA TRP A 409 9.17 -11.13 -8.84
C TRP A 409 9.08 -10.94 -7.33
N LEU A 410 7.88 -10.89 -6.76
CA LEU A 410 7.69 -10.59 -5.33
C LEU A 410 7.83 -11.81 -4.41
N LEU A 411 8.17 -12.98 -4.93
CA LEU A 411 8.14 -14.22 -4.17
C LEU A 411 9.03 -14.17 -2.91
N ASP A 412 10.20 -13.55 -2.99
CA ASP A 412 11.12 -13.42 -1.84
C ASP A 412 10.54 -12.57 -0.70
N LEU A 413 9.63 -11.62 -1.00
CA LEU A 413 8.88 -10.90 0.03
C LEU A 413 7.74 -11.73 0.60
N LEU A 414 7.27 -12.76 -0.09
CA LEU A 414 6.12 -13.56 0.33
C LEU A 414 6.53 -14.80 1.14
N ILE A 415 7.76 -15.29 0.98
CA ILE A 415 8.26 -16.50 1.65
C ILE A 415 9.02 -16.19 2.96
N GLY A 416 8.97 -17.12 3.91
CA GLY A 416 9.53 -16.97 5.26
C GLY A 416 11.03 -17.26 5.41
N ARG A 417 11.80 -17.42 4.31
CA ARG A 417 13.19 -17.90 4.40
C ARG A 417 14.11 -16.92 5.11
N GLU A 418 14.12 -15.67 4.65
CA GLU A 418 14.99 -14.61 5.17
C GLU A 418 14.21 -13.64 6.07
N LEU A 419 12.91 -13.49 5.82
CA LEU A 419 12.01 -12.59 6.56
C LEU A 419 11.04 -13.40 7.41
N LYS A 420 11.29 -13.43 8.72
CA LYS A 420 10.42 -14.09 9.73
C LYS A 420 9.50 -13.12 10.46
N VAL A 421 9.40 -11.88 9.98
CA VAL A 421 8.57 -10.83 10.56
C VAL A 421 7.17 -10.83 9.94
N VAL A 422 6.17 -10.50 10.75
CA VAL A 422 4.81 -10.20 10.25
C VAL A 422 4.91 -9.01 9.31
N ARG A 423 4.32 -9.16 8.12
CA ARG A 423 4.37 -8.10 7.12
C ARG A 423 3.16 -8.09 6.22
N THR A 424 2.83 -6.90 5.73
CA THR A 424 1.77 -6.70 4.74
C THR A 424 2.37 -5.97 3.55
N ILE A 425 2.12 -6.49 2.36
CA ILE A 425 2.56 -5.92 1.09
C ILE A 425 1.30 -5.54 0.33
N ALA A 426 1.19 -4.27 -0.06
CA ALA A 426 0.08 -3.77 -0.85
C ALA A 426 0.62 -3.01 -2.06
N PHE A 427 0.12 -3.30 -3.25
CA PHE A 427 0.35 -2.45 -4.40
C PHE A 427 -0.94 -1.71 -4.70
N HIS A 428 -0.87 -0.40 -4.87
CA HIS A 428 -1.99 0.36 -5.39
C HIS A 428 -1.77 0.48 -6.89
N LEU A 429 -2.80 0.15 -7.68
CA LEU A 429 -2.77 0.20 -9.12
C LEU A 429 -3.85 1.18 -9.59
N HIS A 430 -3.42 2.36 -10.04
CA HIS A 430 -4.30 3.33 -10.68
C HIS A 430 -4.39 3.02 -12.18
N LEU A 431 -5.61 2.77 -12.65
CA LEU A 431 -5.88 2.32 -14.00
C LEU A 431 -5.91 3.50 -14.97
N VAL A 432 -5.03 3.47 -15.97
CA VAL A 432 -4.92 4.54 -16.99
C VAL A 432 -5.50 4.07 -18.31
N PRO A 433 -6.50 4.78 -18.88
CA PRO A 433 -7.08 4.42 -20.17
C PRO A 433 -6.04 4.32 -21.29
N ALA A 434 -6.25 3.39 -22.22
CA ALA A 434 -5.27 3.05 -23.25
C ALA A 434 -4.84 4.26 -24.11
N GLY A 435 -5.75 5.18 -24.42
CA GLY A 435 -5.42 6.39 -25.19
C GLY A 435 -4.40 7.29 -24.47
N GLN A 436 -4.58 7.52 -23.17
CA GLN A 436 -3.67 8.32 -22.35
C GLN A 436 -2.33 7.60 -22.16
N ALA A 437 -2.37 6.30 -21.90
CA ALA A 437 -1.17 5.47 -21.76
C ALA A 437 -0.31 5.49 -23.05
N LYS A 438 -0.93 5.38 -24.23
CA LYS A 438 -0.25 5.47 -25.53
C LYS A 438 0.42 6.82 -25.75
N ALA A 439 -0.26 7.91 -25.41
CA ALA A 439 0.31 9.25 -25.53
C ALA A 439 1.54 9.42 -24.63
N LYS A 440 1.45 8.99 -23.36
CA LYS A 440 2.57 9.02 -22.39
C LYS A 440 3.75 8.17 -22.88
N ALA A 441 3.50 6.93 -23.32
CA ALA A 441 4.55 6.04 -23.81
C ALA A 441 5.27 6.59 -25.07
N ARG A 442 4.54 7.24 -25.99
CA ARG A 442 5.15 7.91 -27.16
C ARG A 442 6.03 9.09 -26.75
N GLN A 443 5.57 9.91 -25.81
CA GLN A 443 6.34 11.04 -25.29
C GLN A 443 7.62 10.57 -24.61
N ASP A 444 7.55 9.52 -23.79
CA ASP A 444 8.72 8.92 -23.14
C ASP A 444 9.74 8.41 -24.15
N ALA A 445 9.32 7.64 -25.16
CA ALA A 445 10.22 7.09 -26.17
C ALA A 445 10.92 8.19 -27.00
N VAL A 446 10.18 9.23 -27.40
CA VAL A 446 10.76 10.39 -28.14
C VAL A 446 11.74 11.15 -27.27
N ARG A 447 11.41 11.35 -25.99
CA ARG A 447 12.27 12.05 -25.05
C ARG A 447 13.57 11.30 -24.78
N ASP A 448 13.51 9.98 -24.61
CA ASP A 448 14.69 9.15 -24.36
C ASP A 448 15.57 9.03 -25.62
N GLY A 449 14.93 8.87 -26.79
CA GLY A 449 15.64 8.89 -28.07
C GLY A 449 16.35 10.22 -28.31
N SER A 450 15.69 11.35 -28.02
CA SER A 450 16.32 12.67 -28.17
C SER A 450 17.44 12.93 -27.16
N ALA A 451 17.35 12.40 -25.94
CA ALA A 451 18.42 12.48 -24.95
C ALA A 451 19.68 11.71 -25.40
N ILE A 452 19.50 10.50 -25.94
CA ILE A 452 20.60 9.70 -26.51
C ILE A 452 21.22 10.40 -27.70
N TYR A 453 20.39 10.89 -28.63
CA TYR A 453 20.87 11.61 -29.81
C TYR A 453 21.65 12.88 -29.43
N ALA A 454 21.14 13.66 -28.47
CA ALA A 454 21.83 14.84 -27.96
C ALA A 454 23.14 14.51 -27.23
N ALA A 455 23.24 13.36 -26.55
CA ALA A 455 24.48 12.90 -25.93
C ALA A 455 25.52 12.49 -26.99
N GLN A 456 25.09 11.75 -28.02
CA GLN A 456 25.92 11.35 -29.16
C GLN A 456 26.45 12.56 -29.94
N GLN A 457 25.59 13.55 -30.25
CA GLN A 457 26.01 14.80 -30.90
C GLN A 457 27.06 15.57 -30.07
N LYS A 458 27.02 15.46 -28.74
CA LYS A 458 27.99 16.08 -27.83
C LYS A 458 29.25 15.23 -27.61
N GLY A 459 29.41 14.12 -28.34
CA GLY A 459 30.55 13.20 -28.19
C GLY A 459 30.63 12.50 -26.84
N ARG A 460 29.51 12.44 -26.09
CA ARG A 460 29.48 11.81 -24.76
C ARG A 460 29.16 10.33 -24.89
N LEU A 461 29.87 9.51 -24.12
CA LEU A 461 29.54 8.09 -23.97
C LEU A 461 28.12 7.97 -23.39
N VAL A 462 27.29 7.16 -24.04
CA VAL A 462 25.92 6.89 -23.61
C VAL A 462 25.98 5.87 -22.48
N ASN A 463 25.43 6.20 -21.31
CA ASN A 463 25.36 5.28 -20.18
C ASN A 463 24.39 4.12 -20.47
N ASP A 464 24.71 2.91 -20.00
CA ASP A 464 23.90 1.69 -20.15
C ASP A 464 22.47 1.89 -19.62
N GLU A 465 22.31 2.58 -18.49
CA GLU A 465 21.00 2.93 -17.93
C GLU A 465 20.11 3.71 -18.91
N THR A 466 20.72 4.58 -19.73
CA THR A 466 19.98 5.42 -20.69
C THR A 466 19.52 4.57 -21.88
N GLN A 467 20.37 3.65 -22.35
CA GLN A 467 20.01 2.70 -23.40
C GLN A 467 18.94 1.71 -22.94
N MET A 468 19.07 1.17 -21.73
CA MET A 468 18.06 0.29 -21.13
C MET A 468 16.73 1.04 -20.93
N GLY A 469 16.78 2.31 -20.53
CA GLY A 469 15.60 3.17 -20.42
C GLY A 469 14.86 3.34 -21.76
N LEU A 470 15.59 3.61 -22.85
CA LEU A 470 15.00 3.68 -24.19
C LEU A 470 14.39 2.33 -24.60
N GLY A 471 15.12 1.22 -24.43
CA GLY A 471 14.62 -0.11 -24.76
C GLY A 471 13.35 -0.48 -23.98
N ALA A 472 13.26 -0.08 -22.70
CA ALA A 472 12.04 -0.25 -21.91
C ALA A 472 10.88 0.64 -22.43
N ALA A 473 11.15 1.89 -22.82
CA ALA A 473 10.15 2.79 -23.40
C ALA A 473 9.61 2.27 -24.75
N GLU A 474 10.48 1.75 -25.61
CA GLU A 474 10.09 1.14 -26.89
C GLU A 474 9.24 -0.12 -26.70
N ARG A 475 9.58 -0.97 -25.72
CA ARG A 475 8.76 -2.14 -25.37
C ARG A 475 7.39 -1.74 -24.84
N ARG A 476 7.31 -0.74 -23.95
CA ARG A 476 6.01 -0.21 -23.47
C ARG A 476 5.17 0.34 -24.63
N LYS A 477 5.79 1.02 -25.59
CA LYS A 477 5.12 1.49 -26.81
C LYS A 477 4.61 0.32 -27.67
N ALA A 478 5.38 -0.76 -27.80
CA ALA A 478 4.98 -1.97 -28.52
C ALA A 478 3.84 -2.71 -27.80
N ASP A 479 3.91 -2.85 -26.47
CA ASP A 479 2.84 -3.42 -25.65
C ASP A 479 1.54 -2.61 -25.79
N LEU A 480 1.62 -1.28 -25.91
CA LEU A 480 0.47 -0.41 -26.12
C LEU A 480 0.11 -0.20 -27.60
N ALA A 481 0.58 -1.06 -28.51
CA ALA A 481 0.24 -0.97 -29.94
C ALA A 481 -1.27 -1.03 -30.20
N ALA A 482 -1.71 -0.65 -31.41
CA ALA A 482 -3.09 -0.86 -31.81
C ALA A 482 -3.38 -2.37 -31.85
N GLY A 483 -4.55 -2.79 -31.36
CA GLY A 483 -4.96 -4.20 -31.33
C GLY A 483 -4.41 -5.05 -30.16
N SER A 484 -3.52 -4.52 -29.31
CA SER A 484 -2.98 -5.28 -28.17
C SER A 484 -3.93 -5.37 -26.97
N HIS A 485 -4.97 -4.54 -26.93
CA HIS A 485 -5.93 -4.41 -25.83
C HIS A 485 -5.32 -4.12 -24.44
N HIS A 486 -4.02 -3.77 -24.38
CA HIS A 486 -3.35 -3.37 -23.15
C HIS A 486 -3.67 -1.92 -22.77
N HIS A 487 -3.72 -1.68 -21.46
CA HIS A 487 -3.98 -0.38 -20.85
C HIS A 487 -2.80 0.02 -19.96
N GLY A 488 -2.73 1.29 -19.56
CA GLY A 488 -1.69 1.76 -18.65
C GLY A 488 -2.07 1.50 -17.20
N VAL A 489 -1.06 1.39 -16.34
CA VAL A 489 -1.23 1.35 -14.89
C VAL A 489 -0.15 2.23 -14.28
N GLU A 490 -0.54 3.09 -13.36
CA GLU A 490 0.37 3.76 -12.44
C GLU A 490 0.32 3.05 -11.10
N TRP A 491 1.46 2.86 -10.45
CA TRP A 491 1.52 2.04 -9.26
C TRP A 491 2.48 2.58 -8.21
N VAL A 492 2.17 2.26 -6.95
CA VAL A 492 3.07 2.40 -5.81
C VAL A 492 2.90 1.18 -4.92
N GLY A 493 4.01 0.60 -4.48
CA GLY A 493 4.01 -0.47 -3.49
C GLY A 493 4.14 0.11 -2.08
N TYR A 494 3.52 -0.53 -1.11
CA TYR A 494 3.76 -0.30 0.31
C TYR A 494 4.06 -1.62 0.99
N VAL A 495 5.00 -1.59 1.92
CA VAL A 495 5.30 -2.71 2.80
C VAL A 495 5.33 -2.23 4.23
N THR A 496 4.49 -2.83 5.07
CA THR A 496 4.47 -2.60 6.52
C THR A 496 4.97 -3.84 7.21
N ILE A 497 6.00 -3.69 8.04
CA ILE A 497 6.52 -4.73 8.93
C ILE A 497 6.08 -4.44 10.37
N SER A 498 5.78 -5.50 11.11
CA SER A 498 5.30 -5.42 12.50
C SER A 498 6.15 -6.29 13.41
N ALA A 499 6.63 -5.74 14.52
CA ALA A 499 7.38 -6.47 15.55
C ALA A 499 6.91 -6.08 16.96
N THR A 500 7.20 -6.88 17.97
CA THR A 500 6.77 -6.62 19.36
C THR A 500 7.70 -5.64 20.08
N SER A 501 8.89 -5.38 19.54
CA SER A 501 9.85 -4.44 20.10
C SER A 501 10.54 -3.58 19.03
N ARG A 502 11.06 -2.44 19.46
CA ARG A 502 11.83 -1.52 18.63
C ARG A 502 13.08 -2.16 18.02
N ASP A 503 13.80 -2.97 18.80
CA ASP A 503 15.05 -3.61 18.35
C ASP A 503 14.79 -4.68 17.29
N GLU A 504 13.72 -5.46 17.46
CA GLU A 504 13.27 -6.41 16.44
C GLU A 504 12.81 -5.70 15.18
N LEU A 505 12.06 -4.60 15.30
CA LEU A 505 11.66 -3.78 14.16
C LEU A 505 12.86 -3.23 13.39
N ALA A 506 13.92 -2.80 14.10
CA ALA A 506 15.15 -2.32 13.49
C ALA A 506 15.95 -3.42 12.78
N LYS A 507 15.97 -4.65 13.33
CA LYS A 507 16.55 -5.83 12.66
C LYS A 507 15.75 -6.20 11.40
N ALA A 508 14.43 -6.31 11.53
CA ALA A 508 13.52 -6.62 10.43
C ALA A 508 13.57 -5.58 9.30
N SER A 509 13.71 -4.29 9.64
CA SER A 509 13.88 -3.22 8.65
C SER A 509 15.12 -3.43 7.78
N ARG A 510 16.25 -3.79 8.39
CA ARG A 510 17.52 -4.03 7.68
C ARG A 510 17.45 -5.27 6.79
N GLN A 511 16.86 -6.36 7.31
CA GLN A 511 16.65 -7.58 6.53
C GLN A 511 15.74 -7.32 5.32
N LEU A 512 14.68 -6.52 5.50
CA LEU A 512 13.80 -6.15 4.40
C LEU A 512 14.52 -5.32 3.33
N GLU A 513 15.32 -4.33 3.73
CA GLU A 513 16.15 -3.54 2.81
C GLU A 513 17.12 -4.43 2.02
N GLU A 514 17.75 -5.40 2.68
CA GLU A 514 18.68 -6.35 2.05
C GLU A 514 17.97 -7.22 1.01
N VAL A 515 16.87 -7.88 1.38
CA VAL A 515 16.06 -8.70 0.45
C VAL A 515 15.56 -7.87 -0.75
N CYS A 516 15.15 -6.63 -0.50
CA CYS A 516 14.68 -5.72 -1.53
C CYS A 516 15.81 -5.35 -2.52
N ALA A 517 17.00 -5.06 -2.02
CA ALA A 517 18.13 -4.66 -2.84
C ALA A 517 18.71 -5.84 -3.65
N THR A 518 18.87 -7.01 -3.03
CA THR A 518 19.56 -8.16 -3.63
C THR A 518 18.64 -9.04 -4.48
N GLY A 519 17.44 -9.35 -4.00
CA GLY A 519 16.52 -10.28 -4.68
C GLY A 519 15.58 -9.62 -5.68
N LEU A 520 15.16 -8.37 -5.41
CA LEU A 520 14.04 -7.74 -6.13
C LEU A 520 14.47 -6.59 -7.05
N GLY A 521 15.72 -6.15 -6.95
CA GLY A 521 16.21 -4.95 -7.64
C GLY A 521 15.45 -3.68 -7.21
N ILE A 522 15.01 -3.63 -5.94
CA ILE A 522 14.50 -2.42 -5.29
C ILE A 522 15.70 -1.77 -4.59
N GLU A 523 16.32 -0.80 -5.25
CA GLU A 523 17.55 -0.17 -4.78
C GLU A 523 17.35 0.60 -3.47
N ARG A 524 16.14 1.11 -3.23
CA ARG A 524 15.83 1.90 -2.05
C ARG A 524 14.35 1.85 -1.66
N LEU A 525 14.11 1.53 -0.39
CA LEU A 525 12.82 1.74 0.27
C LEU A 525 12.72 3.19 0.77
N ASP A 526 11.65 3.91 0.43
CA ASP A 526 11.39 5.20 1.07
C ASP A 526 10.59 4.98 2.34
N TRP A 527 11.27 4.97 3.48
CA TRP A 527 10.61 4.88 4.78
C TRP A 527 9.82 6.15 5.08
N GLN A 528 8.56 5.97 5.47
CA GLN A 528 7.63 7.06 5.72
C GLN A 528 7.79 7.64 7.14
N ASP A 529 9.05 7.90 7.57
CA ASP A 529 9.45 8.10 8.97
C ASP A 529 8.71 9.22 9.73
N SER A 530 8.12 10.19 9.04
CA SER A 530 7.39 11.30 9.65
C SER A 530 5.86 11.13 9.68
N PHE A 531 5.33 10.05 9.10
CA PHE A 531 3.89 9.76 8.97
C PHE A 531 3.61 8.26 8.97
N GLN A 532 4.21 7.54 9.93
CA GLN A 532 4.12 6.09 9.97
C GLN A 532 2.68 5.62 10.20
N ALA A 533 1.91 6.22 11.12
CA ALA A 533 0.50 5.88 11.32
C ALA A 533 -0.31 6.02 10.02
N ALA A 534 -0.28 7.20 9.38
CA ALA A 534 -0.95 7.41 8.10
C ALA A 534 -0.47 6.47 6.97
N ALA A 535 0.83 6.15 6.95
CA ALA A 535 1.40 5.23 5.97
C ALA A 535 0.95 3.78 6.19
N SER A 536 0.80 3.34 7.44
CA SER A 536 0.23 2.02 7.77
C SER A 536 -1.14 1.82 7.13
N GLY A 537 -1.96 2.89 7.06
CA GLY A 537 -3.23 2.91 6.34
C GLY A 537 -3.15 2.55 4.85
N ALA A 538 -2.00 2.77 4.19
CA ALA A 538 -1.80 2.38 2.80
C ALA A 538 -1.64 0.86 2.61
N THR A 539 -1.46 0.11 3.70
CA THR A 539 -1.50 -1.35 3.69
C THR A 539 -2.79 -1.92 4.25
N TRP A 540 -3.78 -1.08 4.55
CA TRP A 540 -5.11 -1.54 4.96
C TRP A 540 -5.98 -1.86 3.74
N PRO A 541 -6.99 -2.75 3.89
CA PRO A 541 -7.91 -3.15 2.82
C PRO A 541 -8.93 -2.05 2.45
N ILE A 542 -8.47 -0.83 2.19
CA ILE A 542 -9.32 0.36 2.00
C ILE A 542 -9.11 1.08 0.67
N GLY A 543 -8.09 0.73 -0.11
CA GLY A 543 -7.84 1.30 -1.44
C GLY A 543 -7.25 2.71 -1.42
N ARG A 544 -6.59 3.12 -0.32
CA ARG A 544 -5.98 4.45 -0.14
C ARG A 544 -4.47 4.40 -0.29
N GLY A 545 -3.87 5.29 -1.09
CA GLY A 545 -2.40 5.37 -1.18
C GLY A 545 -1.86 5.96 -2.47
N LEU A 546 -2.67 6.03 -3.53
CA LEU A 546 -2.34 6.76 -4.75
C LEU A 546 -3.14 8.05 -4.85
N ARG A 547 -2.44 9.16 -5.05
CA ARG A 547 -3.06 10.37 -5.57
C ARG A 547 -3.17 10.18 -7.09
N PRO A 548 -4.37 10.28 -7.69
CA PRO A 548 -4.51 10.23 -9.14
C PRO A 548 -3.63 11.32 -9.76
N ASP A 549 -2.85 10.98 -10.79
CA ASP A 549 -2.06 11.99 -11.50
C ASP A 549 -3.04 13.03 -12.06
N ALA A 550 -2.81 14.30 -11.76
CA ALA A 550 -3.65 15.36 -12.29
C ALA A 550 -3.60 15.28 -13.82
N SER A 551 -4.75 14.98 -14.44
CA SER A 551 -4.85 14.87 -15.89
C SER A 551 -4.14 16.06 -16.54
N THR A 552 -3.17 15.75 -17.39
CA THR A 552 -2.38 16.76 -18.09
C THR A 552 -3.33 17.66 -18.88
N LEU A 553 -2.97 18.93 -19.12
CA LEU A 553 -3.80 19.84 -19.92
C LEU A 553 -4.20 19.23 -21.27
N ALA A 554 -3.28 18.47 -21.88
CA ALA A 554 -3.54 17.69 -23.09
C ALA A 554 -4.55 16.55 -22.86
N GLY A 555 -4.45 15.81 -21.75
CA GLY A 555 -5.42 14.77 -21.37
C GLY A 555 -6.82 15.32 -21.14
N ARG A 556 -6.94 16.50 -20.52
CA ARG A 556 -8.24 17.20 -20.35
C ARG A 556 -8.82 17.67 -21.69
N ALA A 557 -7.98 18.18 -22.58
CA ALA A 557 -8.41 18.58 -23.92
C ALA A 557 -8.90 17.37 -24.73
N VAL A 558 -8.16 16.25 -24.70
CA VAL A 558 -8.57 15.01 -25.39
C VAL A 558 -9.84 14.42 -24.79
N SER A 559 -10.00 14.42 -23.46
CA SER A 559 -11.24 13.99 -22.79
C SER A 559 -12.43 14.87 -23.15
N ARG A 560 -12.25 16.19 -23.27
CA ARG A 560 -13.31 17.11 -23.72
C ARG A 560 -13.64 16.94 -25.20
N LEU A 561 -12.65 16.67 -26.04
CA LEU A 561 -12.81 16.45 -27.48
C LEU A 561 -13.41 15.08 -27.81
N ALA A 562 -13.21 14.07 -26.95
CA ALA A 562 -13.80 12.75 -27.13
C ALA A 562 -15.33 12.75 -27.03
N GLY A 563 -15.94 13.84 -26.52
CA GLY A 563 -17.39 14.01 -26.42
C GLY A 563 -18.04 13.04 -25.43
N ARG A 564 -19.34 13.23 -25.18
CA ARG A 564 -20.18 12.18 -24.60
C ARG A 564 -20.42 11.15 -25.68
N SER A 565 -20.12 9.87 -25.41
CA SER A 565 -20.36 8.85 -26.42
C SER A 565 -21.86 8.70 -26.70
N GLU A 566 -22.26 8.26 -27.90
CA GLU A 566 -23.70 8.01 -28.20
C GLU A 566 -24.34 7.01 -27.21
N LYS A 567 -23.54 6.13 -26.59
CA LYS A 567 -23.99 5.24 -25.51
C LYS A 567 -24.31 5.99 -24.21
N GLU A 568 -23.67 7.13 -23.97
CA GLU A 568 -23.97 8.02 -22.85
C GLU A 568 -25.19 8.93 -23.14
N ALA A 569 -25.61 9.06 -24.40
CA ALA A 569 -26.81 9.82 -24.77
C ALA A 569 -28.10 8.99 -24.61
N ILE A 570 -27.98 7.66 -24.60
CA ILE A 570 -29.07 6.71 -24.32
C ILE A 570 -29.07 6.32 -22.82
N SER A 571 -28.01 6.69 -22.08
CA SER A 571 -27.83 6.40 -20.66
C SER A 571 -28.42 7.50 -19.80
#